data_AF-A0A934V6L9-F1
#
_entry.id   AF-A0A934V6L9-F1
#
_cell.length_a   1.000
_cell.length_b   1.000
_cell.length_c   1.000
_cell.angle_alpha   90.00
_cell.angle_beta   90.00
_cell.angle_gamma   90.00
#
_symmetry.space_group_name_H-M   'P 1'
#
loop_
_entity.id
_entity.type
_entity.pdbx_description
1 polymer ?
#
loop_
_entity_poly.entity_id
_entity_poly.type
_entity_poly.pdbx_seq_one_letter_code
_entity_poly.pdbx_strand_id
1 'polypeptide(L)'
;MVTLDELRRRVTASYDRPGSPSWPDPHEDGSGPHHDEYSRVTDPAGYRVVHARAHVWALRLGELPGIDVEPLGPVDAGSGRFTRGTRITSDQPGTLPLLLLERDVPMSERDIPLAVLHLGLARPDLTLTALPACGCDACDDGSAALLAEIDDTIGTVLDGPLVLLRGADWHARWHPGGQSSGGAGTAPEHDSLMALCRGLAADENVRLPLGAEAFVSRAWLG
;
A
#
# COMPACT_ATOMS: atom_id res chain seq x y z
N MET A 1 -2.65 -2.93 -25.13
CA MET A 1 -1.90 -2.56 -23.91
C MET A 1 -2.76 -1.61 -23.11
N VAL A 2 -3.09 -1.95 -21.87
CA VAL A 2 -3.87 -1.06 -20.98
C VAL A 2 -2.86 -0.20 -20.22
N THR A 3 -3.07 1.12 -20.17
CA THR A 3 -2.20 2.03 -19.41
C THR A 3 -2.65 2.12 -17.95
N LEU A 4 -1.76 2.54 -17.05
CA LEU A 4 -2.13 2.78 -15.66
C LEU A 4 -3.26 3.81 -15.53
N ASP A 5 -3.23 4.89 -16.31
CA ASP A 5 -4.29 5.91 -16.33
C ASP A 5 -5.66 5.33 -16.75
N GLU A 6 -5.67 4.40 -17.71
CA GLU A 6 -6.89 3.70 -18.10
C GLU A 6 -7.39 2.80 -16.96
N LEU A 7 -6.51 2.08 -16.27
CA LEU A 7 -6.89 1.29 -15.10
C LEU A 7 -7.45 2.16 -13.98
N ARG A 8 -6.76 3.25 -13.62
CA ARG A 8 -7.21 4.19 -12.59
C ARG A 8 -8.61 4.72 -12.90
N ARG A 9 -8.87 5.13 -14.14
CA ARG A 9 -10.21 5.56 -14.57
C ARG A 9 -11.26 4.46 -14.42
N ARG A 10 -10.93 3.21 -14.78
CA ARG A 10 -11.85 2.06 -14.62
C ARG A 10 -12.12 1.73 -13.16
N VAL A 11 -11.11 1.81 -12.30
CA VAL A 11 -11.24 1.62 -10.84
C VAL A 11 -12.14 2.71 -10.27
N THR A 12 -11.87 3.98 -10.57
CA THR A 12 -12.71 5.11 -10.15
C THR A 12 -14.15 4.96 -10.61
N ALA A 13 -14.40 4.69 -11.90
CA ALA A 13 -15.76 4.46 -12.39
C ALA A 13 -16.47 3.25 -11.75
N SER A 14 -15.72 2.22 -11.35
CA SER A 14 -16.27 1.04 -10.67
C SER A 14 -16.57 1.31 -9.20
N TYR A 15 -15.77 2.16 -8.55
CA TYR A 15 -15.95 2.57 -7.17
C TYR A 15 -17.06 3.60 -7.01
N ASP A 16 -17.17 4.59 -7.89
CA ASP A 16 -18.12 5.71 -7.78
C ASP A 16 -19.59 5.34 -8.10
N ARG A 17 -19.96 4.07 -7.90
CA ARG A 17 -21.34 3.62 -8.02
C ARG A 17 -22.20 4.26 -6.91
N PRO A 18 -23.49 4.53 -7.16
CA PRO A 18 -24.37 5.08 -6.15
C PRO A 18 -24.33 4.27 -4.84
N GLY A 19 -24.08 4.95 -3.73
CA GLY A 19 -24.02 4.35 -2.39
C GLY A 19 -22.63 3.98 -1.89
N SER A 20 -21.57 4.24 -2.66
CA SER A 20 -20.20 4.08 -2.17
C SER A 20 -19.87 5.10 -1.08
N PRO A 21 -19.29 4.65 0.06
CA PRO A 21 -18.92 5.55 1.14
C PRO A 21 -17.82 6.53 0.69
N SER A 22 -18.02 7.79 1.04
CA SER A 22 -17.10 8.89 0.81
C SER A 22 -17.43 10.00 1.80
N TRP A 23 -16.41 10.64 2.36
CA TRP A 23 -16.51 11.82 3.21
C TRP A 23 -15.42 12.83 2.83
N PRO A 24 -15.71 14.15 2.97
CA PRO A 24 -14.74 15.20 2.72
C PRO A 24 -13.66 15.23 3.80
N ASP A 25 -12.57 15.94 3.55
CA ASP A 25 -11.56 16.19 4.57
C ASP A 25 -12.17 17.10 5.67
N PRO A 26 -12.21 16.65 6.95
CA PRO A 26 -12.76 17.45 8.04
C PRO A 26 -11.92 18.70 8.38
N HIS A 27 -10.67 18.78 7.90
CA HIS A 27 -9.70 19.84 8.16
C HIS A 27 -9.39 20.69 6.90
N GLU A 28 -10.27 20.70 5.89
CA GLU A 28 -10.07 21.40 4.60
C GLU A 28 -9.78 22.91 4.74
N ASP A 29 -10.24 23.54 5.83
CA ASP A 29 -10.01 24.97 6.06
C ASP A 29 -8.60 25.30 6.56
N GLY A 30 -7.77 24.27 6.75
CA GLY A 30 -6.39 24.39 7.25
C GLY A 30 -6.32 24.74 8.74
N SER A 31 -7.46 24.72 9.46
CA SER A 31 -7.41 24.67 10.91
C SER A 31 -6.80 23.33 11.30
N GLY A 32 -5.60 23.36 11.86
CA GLY A 32 -4.98 22.14 12.35
C GLY A 32 -5.89 21.46 13.40
N PRO A 33 -5.79 20.14 13.55
CA PRO A 33 -6.70 19.39 14.40
C PRO A 33 -6.65 19.88 15.85
N HIS A 34 -7.81 19.93 16.50
CA HIS A 34 -7.91 20.22 17.92
C HIS A 34 -7.33 19.07 18.76
N HIS A 35 -6.86 19.39 19.97
CA HIS A 35 -6.21 18.39 20.82
C HIS A 35 -7.12 17.23 21.22
N ASP A 36 -8.42 17.48 21.37
CA ASP A 36 -9.43 16.47 21.73
C ASP A 36 -9.76 15.50 20.59
N GLU A 37 -9.31 15.78 19.37
CA GLU A 37 -9.44 14.90 18.20
C GLU A 37 -8.39 13.79 18.19
N TYR A 38 -7.29 13.98 18.91
CA TYR A 38 -6.26 12.95 19.05
C TYR A 38 -6.79 11.77 19.86
N SER A 39 -6.49 10.56 19.39
CA SER A 39 -6.95 9.30 20.00
C SER A 39 -8.47 9.09 20.00
N ARG A 40 -9.24 9.97 19.36
CA ARG A 40 -10.69 9.82 19.16
C ARG A 40 -10.96 9.25 17.77
N VAL A 41 -11.88 8.30 17.67
CA VAL A 41 -12.33 7.74 16.38
C VAL A 41 -13.86 7.81 16.34
N THR A 42 -14.38 8.81 15.64
CA THR A 42 -15.81 9.10 15.64
C THR A 42 -16.59 8.17 14.71
N ASP A 43 -16.08 7.86 13.52
CA ASP A 43 -16.72 6.96 12.55
C ASP A 43 -15.76 5.86 12.05
N PRO A 44 -15.50 4.81 12.85
CA PRO A 44 -14.66 3.70 12.41
C PRO A 44 -15.26 2.92 11.23
N ALA A 45 -16.58 2.97 11.03
CA ALA A 45 -17.25 2.26 9.94
C ALA A 45 -16.93 2.88 8.57
N GLY A 46 -16.70 4.20 8.52
CA GLY A 46 -16.31 4.93 7.31
C GLY A 46 -15.06 4.35 6.64
N TYR A 47 -14.08 3.90 7.43
CA TYR A 47 -12.82 3.37 6.89
C TYR A 47 -12.95 2.08 6.06
N ARG A 48 -14.13 1.45 6.00
CA ARG A 48 -14.39 0.33 5.06
C ARG A 48 -14.14 0.68 3.59
N VAL A 49 -14.06 1.98 3.25
CA VAL A 49 -13.62 2.47 1.93
C VAL A 49 -12.30 1.82 1.46
N VAL A 50 -11.35 1.55 2.37
CA VAL A 50 -10.04 1.00 1.98
C VAL A 50 -10.16 -0.43 1.47
N HIS A 51 -10.97 -1.27 2.11
CA HIS A 51 -11.25 -2.64 1.65
C HIS A 51 -12.06 -2.62 0.34
N ALA A 52 -13.05 -1.74 0.24
CA ALA A 52 -13.85 -1.60 -0.97
C ALA A 52 -13.00 -1.20 -2.18
N ARG A 53 -12.09 -0.23 -2.03
CA ARG A 53 -11.17 0.19 -3.11
C ARG A 53 -10.19 -0.90 -3.50
N ALA A 54 -9.61 -1.60 -2.52
CA ALA A 54 -8.73 -2.75 -2.76
C ALA A 54 -9.42 -3.85 -3.57
N HIS A 55 -10.68 -4.17 -3.23
CA HIS A 55 -11.46 -5.15 -3.95
C HIS A 55 -11.72 -4.75 -5.41
N VAL A 56 -12.04 -3.47 -5.65
CA VAL A 56 -12.20 -2.95 -7.01
C VAL A 56 -10.90 -3.06 -7.82
N TRP A 57 -9.75 -2.75 -7.23
CA TRP A 57 -8.45 -2.95 -7.87
C TRP A 57 -8.19 -4.40 -8.24
N ALA A 58 -8.38 -5.34 -7.30
CA ALA A 58 -8.22 -6.77 -7.56
C ALA A 58 -9.11 -7.23 -8.71
N LEU A 59 -10.38 -6.81 -8.72
CA LEU A 59 -11.33 -7.14 -9.78
C LEU A 59 -10.86 -6.61 -11.15
N ARG A 60 -10.44 -5.34 -11.23
CA ARG A 60 -10.01 -4.72 -12.51
C ARG A 60 -8.69 -5.29 -13.01
N LEU A 61 -7.76 -5.63 -12.11
CA LEU A 61 -6.50 -6.27 -12.49
C LEU A 61 -6.72 -7.70 -12.99
N GLY A 62 -7.61 -8.47 -12.35
CA GLY A 62 -7.95 -9.83 -12.80
C GLY A 62 -8.67 -9.92 -14.14
N GLU A 63 -9.13 -8.80 -14.71
CA GLU A 63 -9.66 -8.73 -16.08
C GLU A 63 -8.55 -8.63 -17.14
N LEU A 64 -7.30 -8.39 -16.74
CA LEU A 64 -6.18 -8.28 -17.65
C LEU A 64 -5.60 -9.66 -17.98
N PRO A 65 -5.16 -9.87 -19.23
CA PRO A 65 -4.47 -11.10 -19.60
C PRO A 65 -3.14 -11.21 -18.83
N GLY A 66 -2.82 -12.42 -18.37
CA GLY A 66 -1.58 -12.69 -17.65
C GLY A 66 -1.57 -12.25 -16.19
N ILE A 67 -2.71 -11.80 -15.65
CA ILE A 67 -2.87 -11.48 -14.23
C ILE A 67 -3.76 -12.53 -13.55
N ASP A 68 -3.22 -13.14 -12.50
CA ASP A 68 -3.96 -14.06 -11.64
C ASP A 68 -4.31 -13.38 -10.31
N VAL A 69 -5.54 -13.59 -9.84
CA VAL A 69 -6.06 -13.03 -8.60
C VAL A 69 -6.59 -14.17 -7.73
N GLU A 70 -5.96 -14.37 -6.58
CA GLU A 70 -6.26 -15.47 -5.67
C GLU A 70 -6.67 -14.95 -4.30
N PRO A 71 -7.81 -15.40 -3.73
CA PRO A 71 -8.15 -15.09 -2.36
C PRO A 71 -7.17 -15.75 -1.39
N LEU A 72 -6.77 -15.00 -0.37
CA LEU A 72 -5.99 -15.50 0.75
C LEU A 72 -6.88 -15.66 1.98
N GLY A 73 -6.75 -16.80 2.65
CA GLY A 73 -7.31 -16.99 3.98
C GLY A 73 -6.59 -16.13 5.04
N PRO A 74 -6.85 -16.39 6.33
CA PRO A 74 -6.12 -15.73 7.41
C PRO A 74 -4.60 -15.95 7.30
N VAL A 75 -3.83 -14.89 7.54
CA VAL A 75 -2.36 -14.90 7.45
C VAL A 75 -1.77 -14.21 8.68
N ASP A 76 -0.80 -14.86 9.33
CA ASP A 76 0.02 -14.25 10.37
C ASP A 76 1.32 -13.71 9.77
N ALA A 77 1.65 -12.45 10.08
CA ALA A 77 2.87 -11.80 9.62
C ALA A 77 3.50 -10.97 10.75
N GLY A 78 4.72 -10.48 10.53
CA GLY A 78 5.41 -9.61 11.51
C GLY A 78 4.64 -8.33 11.85
N SER A 79 3.77 -7.87 10.95
CA SER A 79 2.90 -6.69 11.11
C SER A 79 1.56 -6.99 11.83
N GLY A 80 1.29 -8.25 12.16
CA GLY A 80 0.09 -8.73 12.85
C GLY A 80 -0.66 -9.81 12.07
N ARG A 81 -1.86 -10.13 12.56
CA ARG A 81 -2.77 -11.10 11.93
C ARG A 81 -3.71 -10.41 10.95
N PHE A 82 -3.79 -10.94 9.74
CA PHE A 82 -4.75 -10.57 8.72
C PHE A 82 -5.89 -11.58 8.69
N THR A 83 -7.10 -11.09 8.55
CA THR A 83 -8.31 -11.93 8.57
C THR A 83 -8.61 -12.53 7.21
N ARG A 84 -8.21 -11.83 6.14
CA ARG A 84 -8.42 -12.17 4.74
C ARG A 84 -7.45 -11.36 3.89
N GLY A 85 -7.31 -11.72 2.62
CA GLY A 85 -6.61 -10.88 1.67
C GLY A 85 -6.76 -11.36 0.24
N THR A 86 -6.05 -10.71 -0.66
CA THR A 86 -5.96 -11.08 -2.07
C THR A 86 -4.50 -11.07 -2.50
N ARG A 87 -4.05 -12.13 -3.15
CA ARG A 87 -2.77 -12.19 -3.86
C ARG A 87 -3.02 -11.93 -5.33
N ILE A 88 -2.26 -11.01 -5.89
CA ILE A 88 -2.29 -10.70 -7.32
C ILE A 88 -0.90 -11.01 -7.87
N THR A 89 -0.82 -11.75 -8.97
CA THR A 89 0.43 -12.10 -9.65
C THR A 89 0.34 -11.80 -11.13
N SER A 90 1.48 -11.49 -11.74
CA SER A 90 1.62 -11.32 -13.19
C SER A 90 2.53 -12.40 -13.77
N ASP A 91 2.23 -12.86 -14.98
CA ASP A 91 3.11 -13.74 -15.77
C ASP A 91 4.32 -13.00 -16.38
N GLN A 92 4.35 -11.66 -16.27
CA GLN A 92 5.45 -10.85 -16.76
C GLN A 92 6.74 -11.16 -15.97
N PRO A 93 7.87 -11.42 -16.65
CA PRO A 93 9.13 -11.77 -15.99
C PRO A 93 9.61 -10.70 -15.00
N GLY A 94 10.05 -11.15 -13.82
CA GLY A 94 10.64 -10.28 -12.81
C GLY A 94 9.62 -9.43 -12.04
N THR A 95 8.32 -9.65 -12.21
CA THR A 95 7.30 -9.06 -11.33
C THR A 95 7.26 -9.79 -9.98
N LEU A 96 6.93 -9.06 -8.91
CA LEU A 96 6.69 -9.64 -7.59
C LEU A 96 5.19 -9.58 -7.25
N PRO A 97 4.63 -10.59 -6.56
CA PRO A 97 3.22 -10.60 -6.17
C PRO A 97 2.81 -9.36 -5.37
N LEU A 98 1.67 -8.75 -5.71
CA LEU A 98 1.03 -7.71 -4.91
C LEU A 98 0.05 -8.38 -3.93
N LEU A 99 0.07 -7.96 -2.68
CA LEU A 99 -0.80 -8.46 -1.62
C LEU A 99 -1.70 -7.35 -1.10
N LEU A 100 -3.01 -7.58 -1.12
CA LEU A 100 -4.01 -6.72 -0.50
C LEU A 100 -4.49 -7.43 0.77
N LEU A 101 -3.97 -7.05 1.92
CA LEU A 101 -4.18 -7.76 3.19
C LEU A 101 -5.12 -6.97 4.10
N GLU A 102 -6.19 -7.59 4.56
CA GLU A 102 -7.26 -6.91 5.27
C GLU A 102 -7.36 -7.40 6.71
N ARG A 103 -7.49 -6.45 7.63
CA ARG A 103 -7.81 -6.71 9.03
C ARG A 103 -8.80 -5.70 9.57
N ASP A 104 -9.53 -6.14 10.56
CA ASP A 104 -10.48 -5.34 11.32
C ASP A 104 -9.91 -5.19 12.73
N VAL A 105 -9.49 -3.97 13.08
CA VAL A 105 -8.87 -3.68 14.39
C VAL A 105 -9.97 -3.38 15.40
N PRO A 106 -10.10 -4.16 16.50
CA PRO A 106 -11.09 -3.90 17.52
C PRO A 106 -10.92 -2.51 18.15
N MET A 107 -12.01 -1.76 18.22
CA MET A 107 -12.06 -0.46 18.89
C MET A 107 -12.67 -0.64 20.28
N SER A 108 -11.99 -0.13 21.32
CA SER A 108 -12.37 -0.35 22.72
C SER A 108 -13.73 0.24 23.13
N GLU A 109 -14.28 1.18 22.34
CA GLU A 109 -15.41 1.99 22.76
C GLU A 109 -16.72 1.77 21.97
N ARG A 110 -16.68 1.14 20.78
CA ARG A 110 -17.82 1.20 19.83
C ARG A 110 -18.30 -0.12 19.25
N ASP A 111 -17.73 -1.28 19.63
CA ASP A 111 -18.01 -2.62 19.02
C ASP A 111 -17.88 -2.70 17.48
N ILE A 112 -17.58 -1.58 16.81
CA ILE A 112 -17.36 -1.46 15.38
C ILE A 112 -15.83 -1.41 15.17
N PRO A 113 -15.25 -2.40 14.47
CA PRO A 113 -13.82 -2.40 14.23
C PRO A 113 -13.43 -1.36 13.17
N LEU A 114 -12.20 -0.85 13.28
CA LEU A 114 -11.57 -0.03 12.26
C LEU A 114 -11.03 -0.92 11.15
N ALA A 115 -11.49 -0.70 9.92
CA ALA A 115 -10.97 -1.38 8.75
C ALA A 115 -9.55 -0.89 8.43
N VAL A 116 -8.59 -1.82 8.32
CA VAL A 116 -7.20 -1.53 7.94
C VAL A 116 -6.80 -2.40 6.75
N LEU A 117 -6.22 -1.79 5.73
CA LEU A 117 -5.65 -2.41 4.55
C LEU A 117 -4.13 -2.31 4.60
N HIS A 118 -3.43 -3.41 4.38
CA HIS A 118 -1.99 -3.42 4.13
C HIS A 118 -1.76 -3.77 2.66
N LEU A 119 -1.05 -2.91 1.95
CA LEU A 119 -0.55 -3.20 0.62
C LEU A 119 0.86 -3.77 0.78
N GLY A 120 1.04 -5.07 0.50
CA GLY A 120 2.31 -5.77 0.61
C GLY A 120 2.87 -6.19 -0.74
N LEU A 121 4.18 -6.48 -0.79
CA LEU A 121 4.86 -6.96 -1.99
C LEU A 121 5.61 -8.26 -1.69
N ALA A 122 5.53 -9.25 -2.58
CA ALA A 122 6.16 -10.58 -2.49
C ALA A 122 5.73 -11.47 -1.31
N ARG A 123 5.72 -10.95 -0.08
CA ARG A 123 5.37 -11.66 1.15
C ARG A 123 4.67 -10.73 2.16
N PRO A 124 3.84 -11.28 3.07
CA PRO A 124 2.97 -10.47 3.94
C PRO A 124 3.67 -9.51 4.90
N ASP A 125 4.92 -9.77 5.27
CA ASP A 125 5.72 -8.91 6.15
C ASP A 125 6.40 -7.73 5.43
N LEU A 126 6.31 -7.68 4.09
CA LEU A 126 6.91 -6.62 3.27
C LEU A 126 5.82 -5.62 2.84
N THR A 127 5.34 -4.84 3.82
CA THR A 127 4.31 -3.82 3.64
C THR A 127 4.88 -2.56 2.96
N LEU A 128 4.21 -2.10 1.90
CA LEU A 128 4.46 -0.83 1.19
C LEU A 128 3.77 0.35 1.88
N THR A 129 2.50 0.16 2.26
CA THR A 129 1.73 1.09 3.09
C THR A 129 0.65 0.35 3.88
N ALA A 130 0.19 0.96 4.96
CA ALA A 130 -0.92 0.50 5.77
C ALA A 130 -1.91 1.67 5.94
N LEU A 131 -3.17 1.43 5.59
CA LEU A 131 -4.21 2.45 5.50
C LEU A 131 -5.43 2.10 6.36
N PRO A 132 -5.95 3.05 7.16
CA PRO A 132 -5.31 4.33 7.45
C PRO A 132 -4.02 4.16 8.27
N ALA A 133 -3.08 5.09 8.14
CA ALA A 133 -1.86 5.11 8.95
C ALA A 133 -2.18 5.38 10.43
N CYS A 134 -3.16 6.27 10.67
CA CYS A 134 -3.78 6.53 11.96
C CYS A 134 -5.28 6.68 11.76
N GLY A 135 -6.09 6.08 12.63
CA GLY A 135 -7.55 6.15 12.54
C GLY A 135 -8.20 7.25 13.38
N CYS A 136 -7.42 8.15 14.01
CA CYS A 136 -8.01 9.21 14.84
C CYS A 136 -8.52 10.38 13.99
N ASP A 137 -9.54 11.06 14.51
CA ASP A 137 -10.17 12.24 13.89
C ASP A 137 -9.13 13.33 13.56
N ALA A 138 -8.09 13.48 14.38
CA ALA A 138 -6.99 14.42 14.14
C ALA A 138 -6.12 14.11 12.90
N CYS A 139 -6.16 12.88 12.39
CA CYS A 139 -5.39 12.42 11.24
C CYS A 139 -6.30 12.04 10.06
N ASP A 140 -7.58 12.38 10.14
CA ASP A 140 -8.53 12.14 9.06
C ASP A 140 -8.39 13.23 8.01
N ASP A 141 -7.79 12.90 6.87
CA ASP A 141 -7.66 13.78 5.69
C ASP A 141 -8.74 13.48 4.65
N GLY A 142 -9.85 12.88 5.08
CA GLY A 142 -10.96 12.50 4.20
C GLY A 142 -10.74 11.20 3.42
N SER A 143 -11.84 10.67 2.89
CA SER A 143 -11.79 9.43 2.09
C SER A 143 -10.94 9.55 0.82
N ALA A 144 -10.94 10.72 0.18
CA ALA A 144 -10.24 10.93 -1.09
C ALA A 144 -8.72 10.72 -0.96
N ALA A 145 -8.12 11.17 0.14
CA ALA A 145 -6.70 10.97 0.42
C ALA A 145 -6.36 9.47 0.57
N LEU A 146 -7.18 8.72 1.31
CA LEU A 146 -7.01 7.27 1.47
C LEU A 146 -7.10 6.53 0.13
N LEU A 147 -8.09 6.87 -0.70
CA LEU A 147 -8.28 6.25 -2.01
C LEU A 147 -7.12 6.57 -2.96
N ALA A 148 -6.64 7.82 -2.95
CA ALA A 148 -5.49 8.24 -3.73
C ALA A 148 -4.22 7.47 -3.32
N GLU A 149 -3.96 7.30 -2.02
CA GLU A 149 -2.77 6.57 -1.56
C GLU A 149 -2.80 5.08 -1.97
N ILE A 150 -3.99 4.45 -1.97
CA ILE A 150 -4.17 3.08 -2.52
C ILE A 150 -3.80 3.07 -4.01
N ASP A 151 -4.37 3.99 -4.78
CA ASP A 151 -4.18 4.07 -6.23
C ASP A 151 -2.72 4.38 -6.62
N ASP A 152 -2.04 5.21 -5.83
CA ASP A 152 -0.62 5.56 -6.01
C ASP A 152 0.32 4.43 -5.63
N THR A 153 0.04 3.75 -4.52
CA THR A 153 0.84 2.60 -4.10
C THR A 153 0.73 1.45 -5.09
N ILE A 154 -0.49 1.11 -5.53
CA ILE A 154 -0.71 0.06 -6.54
C ILE A 154 -0.10 0.51 -7.88
N GLY A 155 -0.31 1.77 -8.29
CA GLY A 155 0.29 2.32 -9.50
C GLY A 155 1.81 2.19 -9.55
N THR A 156 2.49 2.46 -8.43
CA THR A 156 3.95 2.30 -8.31
C THR A 156 4.41 0.86 -8.55
N VAL A 157 3.63 -0.14 -8.11
CA VAL A 157 3.93 -1.56 -8.36
C VAL A 157 3.72 -1.91 -9.84
N LEU A 158 2.64 -1.39 -10.44
CA LEU A 158 2.26 -1.71 -11.82
C LEU A 158 3.19 -1.06 -12.85
N ASP A 159 3.57 0.19 -12.64
CA ASP A 159 4.46 0.92 -13.56
C ASP A 159 5.91 0.48 -13.42
N GLY A 160 6.35 0.18 -12.19
CA GLY A 160 7.71 -0.27 -11.89
C GLY A 160 8.85 0.54 -12.55
N PRO A 161 10.08 0.02 -12.52
CA PRO A 161 10.55 -0.94 -11.53
C PRO A 161 10.41 -0.37 -10.11
N LEU A 162 10.13 -1.24 -9.14
CA LEU A 162 10.08 -0.93 -7.71
C LEU A 162 11.15 -1.74 -6.99
N VAL A 163 11.99 -1.06 -6.21
CA VAL A 163 13.04 -1.68 -5.40
C VAL A 163 12.78 -1.43 -3.93
N LEU A 164 12.81 -2.50 -3.14
CA LEU A 164 12.77 -2.46 -1.68
C LEU A 164 14.06 -3.06 -1.13
N LEU A 165 14.66 -2.36 -0.17
CA LEU A 165 15.76 -2.85 0.64
C LEU A 165 15.29 -2.94 2.09
N ARG A 166 15.69 -4.01 2.77
CA ARG A 166 15.39 -4.21 4.18
C ARG A 166 16.63 -4.68 4.92
N GLY A 167 17.00 -3.94 5.96
CA GLY A 167 17.95 -4.39 6.99
C GLY A 167 17.23 -4.79 8.28
N ALA A 168 18.00 -5.00 9.34
CA ALA A 168 17.47 -5.42 10.63
C ALA A 168 16.51 -4.37 11.25
N ASP A 169 16.86 -3.09 11.13
CA ASP A 169 16.18 -1.95 11.78
C ASP A 169 15.97 -0.77 10.81
N TRP A 170 16.21 -0.99 9.52
CA TRP A 170 16.08 0.02 8.47
C TRP A 170 15.45 -0.55 7.20
N HIS A 171 14.89 0.33 6.39
CA HIS A 171 14.33 0.00 5.09
C HIS A 171 14.58 1.14 4.10
N ALA A 172 14.54 0.82 2.81
CA ALA A 172 14.54 1.79 1.75
C ALA A 172 13.61 1.35 0.61
N ARG A 173 13.01 2.32 -0.05
CA ARG A 173 12.16 2.13 -1.22
C ARG A 173 12.58 3.11 -2.31
N TRP A 174 12.61 2.63 -3.54
CA TRP A 174 12.88 3.45 -4.70
C TRP A 174 12.01 3.02 -5.88
N HIS A 175 11.53 3.99 -6.64
CA HIS A 175 10.90 3.85 -7.95
C HIS A 175 11.17 5.13 -8.76
N PRO A 176 10.93 5.17 -10.08
CA PRO A 176 11.24 6.36 -10.89
C PRO A 176 10.56 7.65 -10.42
N GLY A 177 9.37 7.55 -9.81
CA GLY A 177 8.60 8.68 -9.32
C GLY A 177 8.89 9.10 -7.88
N GLY A 178 9.74 8.38 -7.13
CA GLY A 178 9.90 8.65 -5.71
C GLY A 178 10.89 7.74 -4.99
N GLN A 179 11.33 8.22 -3.83
CA GLN A 179 12.27 7.51 -2.97
C GLN A 179 12.03 7.80 -1.50
N SER A 180 12.28 6.80 -0.65
CA SER A 180 12.24 6.96 0.80
C SER A 180 13.18 5.97 1.49
N SER A 181 13.62 6.32 2.70
CA SER A 181 14.30 5.41 3.61
C SER A 181 13.97 5.78 5.05
N GLY A 182 13.98 4.80 5.94
CA GLY A 182 13.74 5.02 7.35
C GLY A 182 14.30 3.89 8.19
N GLY A 183 14.39 4.10 9.51
CA GLY A 183 14.91 3.11 10.44
C GLY A 183 15.17 3.68 11.83
N ALA A 184 15.39 2.80 12.79
CA ALA A 184 15.58 3.15 14.20
C ALA A 184 17.05 3.05 14.69
N GLY A 185 18.01 2.78 13.80
CA GLY A 185 19.42 2.64 14.18
C GLY A 185 20.41 3.03 13.10
N THR A 186 21.51 2.27 12.95
CA THR A 186 22.66 2.63 12.09
C THR A 186 22.40 2.25 10.63
N ALA A 187 21.33 2.77 10.05
CA ALA A 187 21.06 2.63 8.63
C ALA A 187 22.22 3.23 7.81
N PRO A 188 22.57 2.64 6.66
CA PRO A 188 23.40 3.33 5.68
C PRO A 188 22.76 4.67 5.28
N GLU A 189 23.60 5.62 4.85
CA GLU A 189 23.11 6.94 4.41
C GLU A 189 22.08 6.81 3.28
N HIS A 190 21.08 7.68 3.29
CA HIS A 190 19.98 7.69 2.31
C HIS A 190 20.49 7.61 0.87
N ASP A 191 21.45 8.46 0.50
CA ASP A 191 21.98 8.52 -0.86
C ASP A 191 22.69 7.23 -1.28
N SER A 192 23.35 6.56 -0.34
CA SER A 192 23.98 5.26 -0.57
C SER A 192 22.93 4.18 -0.82
N LEU A 193 21.84 4.16 -0.05
CA LEU A 193 20.71 3.26 -0.27
C LEU A 193 20.05 3.51 -1.63
N MET A 194 19.90 4.78 -2.03
CA MET A 194 19.30 5.12 -3.32
C MET A 194 20.19 4.74 -4.50
N ALA A 195 21.50 4.86 -4.37
CA ALA A 195 22.44 4.37 -5.37
C ALA A 195 22.34 2.85 -5.54
N LEU A 196 22.27 2.10 -4.42
CA LEU A 196 22.05 0.65 -4.45
C LEU A 196 20.72 0.28 -5.13
N CYS A 197 19.63 0.97 -4.77
CA CYS A 197 18.33 0.73 -5.39
C CYS A 197 18.36 0.97 -6.90
N ARG A 198 18.99 2.06 -7.36
CA ARG A 198 19.12 2.36 -8.79
C ARG A 198 19.94 1.30 -9.53
N GLY A 199 21.06 0.85 -8.95
CA GLY A 199 21.85 -0.24 -9.53
C GLY A 199 21.05 -1.53 -9.65
N LEU A 200 20.31 -1.93 -8.61
CA LEU A 200 19.40 -3.07 -8.66
C LEU A 200 18.33 -2.93 -9.73
N ALA A 201 17.71 -1.75 -9.84
CA ALA A 201 16.72 -1.47 -10.87
C ALA A 201 17.31 -1.59 -12.29
N ALA A 202 18.60 -1.31 -12.46
CA ALA A 202 19.34 -1.45 -13.70
C ALA A 202 19.95 -2.86 -13.93
N ASP A 203 19.59 -3.86 -13.11
CA ASP A 203 20.17 -5.22 -13.13
C ASP A 203 21.70 -5.25 -12.91
N GLU A 204 22.25 -4.24 -12.24
CA GLU A 204 23.66 -4.23 -11.86
C GLU A 204 23.94 -5.19 -10.71
N ASN A 205 25.11 -5.83 -10.74
CA ASN A 205 25.57 -6.65 -9.63
C ASN A 205 26.09 -5.77 -8.48
N VAL A 206 25.19 -5.36 -7.60
CA VAL A 206 25.51 -4.54 -6.42
C VAL A 206 25.77 -5.40 -5.18
N ARG A 207 26.69 -4.96 -4.33
CA ARG A 207 26.91 -5.60 -3.02
C ARG A 207 25.99 -4.97 -1.98
N LEU A 208 25.05 -5.77 -1.46
CA LEU A 208 24.16 -5.33 -0.38
C LEU A 208 24.90 -5.17 0.96
N PRO A 209 24.44 -4.27 1.84
CA PRO A 209 24.87 -4.25 3.24
C PRO A 209 24.68 -5.62 3.89
N LEU A 210 25.53 -5.95 4.87
CA LEU A 210 25.48 -7.24 5.54
C LEU A 210 24.10 -7.48 6.18
N GLY A 211 23.49 -8.63 5.89
CA GLY A 211 22.18 -9.00 6.42
C GLY A 211 21.00 -8.26 5.78
N ALA A 212 21.23 -7.45 4.74
CA ALA A 212 20.16 -6.81 4.01
C ALA A 212 19.56 -7.74 2.94
N GLU A 213 18.24 -7.68 2.79
CA GLU A 213 17.49 -8.30 1.70
C GLU A 213 17.13 -7.24 0.65
N ALA A 214 17.08 -7.65 -0.62
CA ALA A 214 16.62 -6.80 -1.72
C ALA A 214 15.48 -7.48 -2.47
N PHE A 215 14.48 -6.68 -2.84
CA PHE A 215 13.32 -7.11 -3.62
C PHE A 215 13.18 -6.16 -4.80
N VAL A 216 13.17 -6.70 -6.01
CA VAL A 216 13.02 -5.93 -7.25
C VAL A 216 11.79 -6.45 -7.97
N SER A 217 10.78 -5.61 -8.14
CA SER A 217 9.65 -5.89 -9.02
C SER A 217 9.80 -5.09 -10.30
N ARG A 218 9.74 -5.77 -11.44
CA ARG A 218 9.61 -5.15 -12.75
C ARG A 218 8.20 -4.60 -12.95
N ALA A 219 8.06 -3.76 -13.97
CA ALA A 219 6.77 -3.26 -14.42
C ALA A 219 5.85 -4.42 -14.79
N TRP A 220 4.59 -4.32 -14.40
CA TRP A 220 3.55 -5.26 -14.80
C TRP A 220 2.92 -4.84 -16.14
N LEU A 221 2.88 -3.53 -16.38
CA LEU A 221 2.38 -2.94 -17.61
C LEU A 221 3.56 -2.66 -18.53
N GLY A 222 3.69 -3.45 -19.60
CA GLY A 222 4.74 -3.34 -20.62
C GLY A 222 4.16 -3.39 -22.03
#